data_AF-M2N6J2-F1
#
_entry.id   AF-M2N6J2-F1
#
_cell.length_a   1.000
_cell.length_b   1.000
_cell.length_c   1.000
_cell.angle_alpha   90.00
_cell.angle_beta   90.00
_cell.angle_gamma   90.00
#
_symmetry.space_group_name_H-M   'P 1'
#
loop_
_entity.id
_entity.type
_entity.pdbx_description
1 polymer ?
#
loop_
_entity_poly.entity_id
_entity_poly.type
_entity_poly.pdbx_seq_one_letter_code
_entity_poly.pdbx_strand_id
1 'polypeptide(L)'
;MPSPSLDKQPFTFANLPYGIISTPTEPKPRCAVAIGDHAIDLAKYSKNGSLFEVESSHNFIAQQAFSEPALNTFAALPWSARRAVRERIQKDLKDDKVPASCLVELKNVTSHLPMKMGGFSDFYTSLEHCLNCSGEMSANSIAKNWYYAPSVYNSRVSSVLPTPRDIPRPKNVYFSAGIDSEPKYGPTRKMDFELEMGFFVSQPVPYGQAVRNAAFRTIPLQGLRN
;
A
#
# COMPACT_ATOMS: atom_id res chain seq x y z
N MET A 1 -19.30 26.32 -14.47
CA MET A 1 -18.83 26.14 -13.08
C MET A 1 -17.31 26.21 -13.11
N PRO A 2 -16.63 26.89 -12.17
CA PRO A 2 -15.18 26.89 -12.11
C PRO A 2 -14.66 25.46 -11.89
N SER A 3 -13.52 25.10 -12.51
CA SER A 3 -12.85 23.82 -12.27
C SER A 3 -12.61 23.65 -10.75
N PRO A 4 -12.85 22.46 -10.18
CA PRO A 4 -12.60 22.25 -8.75
C PRO A 4 -11.11 22.49 -8.43
N SER A 5 -10.82 23.09 -7.28
CA SER A 5 -9.43 23.18 -6.79
C SER A 5 -8.95 21.78 -6.42
N LEU A 6 -8.05 21.23 -7.24
CA LEU A 6 -7.56 19.86 -7.11
C LEU A 6 -6.31 19.74 -6.22
N ASP A 7 -5.49 20.78 -6.09
CA ASP A 7 -4.27 20.73 -5.28
C ASP A 7 -4.57 21.01 -3.79
N LYS A 8 -5.07 19.98 -3.08
CA LYS A 8 -5.43 20.09 -1.66
C LYS A 8 -4.89 18.93 -0.84
N GLN A 9 -4.51 19.21 0.40
CA GLN A 9 -4.10 18.17 1.36
C GLN A 9 -5.27 17.23 1.69
N PRO A 10 -5.01 15.92 1.89
CA PRO A 10 -3.69 15.26 1.87
C PRO A 10 -3.20 14.87 0.45
N PHE A 11 -4.02 15.05 -0.58
CA PHE A 11 -3.75 14.56 -1.94
C PHE A 11 -3.38 15.72 -2.88
N THR A 12 -2.14 16.19 -2.77
CA THR A 12 -1.61 17.27 -3.61
C THR A 12 -1.03 16.76 -4.94
N PHE A 13 -0.64 17.68 -5.81
CA PHE A 13 0.08 17.38 -7.05
C PHE A 13 1.43 16.68 -6.77
N ALA A 14 1.98 16.85 -5.57
CA ALA A 14 3.21 16.21 -5.12
C ALA A 14 2.99 14.80 -4.53
N ASN A 15 1.76 14.42 -4.16
CA ASN A 15 1.46 13.12 -3.55
C ASN A 15 1.02 12.09 -4.60
N LEU A 16 -0.15 12.29 -5.21
CA LEU A 16 -0.74 11.42 -6.23
C LEU A 16 -0.64 9.91 -5.91
N PRO A 17 -1.24 9.43 -4.80
CA PRO A 17 -1.21 8.02 -4.45
C PRO A 17 -2.13 7.21 -5.38
N TYR A 18 -1.69 6.00 -5.73
CA TYR A 18 -2.43 5.07 -6.58
C TYR A 18 -3.29 4.15 -5.74
N GLY A 19 -4.50 3.84 -6.21
CA GLY A 19 -5.42 2.91 -5.56
C GLY A 19 -6.34 2.22 -6.55
N ILE A 20 -7.22 1.36 -6.01
CA ILE A 20 -8.28 0.70 -6.77
C ILE A 20 -9.61 1.20 -6.26
N ILE A 21 -10.46 1.65 -7.17
CA ILE A 21 -11.77 2.23 -6.87
C ILE A 21 -12.88 1.52 -7.64
N SER A 22 -14.09 1.54 -7.08
CA SER A 22 -15.34 1.41 -7.83
C SER A 22 -16.32 2.48 -7.37
N THR A 23 -17.42 2.64 -8.10
CA THR A 23 -18.52 3.55 -7.73
C THR A 23 -19.85 2.80 -7.81
N PRO A 24 -20.94 3.31 -7.22
CA PRO A 24 -22.26 2.69 -7.36
C PRO A 24 -22.72 2.56 -8.83
N THR A 25 -22.34 3.53 -9.67
CA THR A 25 -22.69 3.54 -11.11
C THR A 25 -21.75 2.69 -11.97
N GLU A 26 -20.51 2.49 -11.52
CA GLU A 26 -19.49 1.70 -12.22
C GLU A 26 -18.84 0.72 -11.23
N PRO A 27 -19.49 -0.42 -10.97
CA PRO A 27 -19.11 -1.33 -9.89
C PRO A 27 -17.82 -2.11 -10.17
N LYS A 28 -17.35 -2.13 -11.43
CA LYS A 28 -16.10 -2.81 -11.80
C LYS A 28 -14.89 -2.08 -11.19
N PRO A 29 -14.07 -2.74 -10.36
CA PRO A 29 -12.87 -2.15 -9.78
C PRO A 29 -11.84 -1.79 -10.86
N ARG A 30 -11.17 -0.64 -10.70
CA ARG A 30 -10.17 -0.11 -11.64
C ARG A 30 -9.17 0.82 -10.97
N CYS A 31 -8.06 1.08 -11.65
CA CYS A 31 -7.00 1.93 -11.12
C CYS A 31 -7.39 3.41 -11.09
N ALA A 32 -6.98 4.09 -10.02
CA ALA A 32 -7.17 5.53 -9.87
C ALA A 32 -6.00 6.20 -9.14
N VAL A 33 -5.93 7.52 -9.26
CA VAL A 33 -5.03 8.39 -8.48
C VAL A 33 -5.85 9.37 -7.67
N ALA A 34 -5.61 9.47 -6.36
CA ALA A 34 -6.29 10.47 -5.53
C ALA A 34 -5.70 11.87 -5.73
N ILE A 35 -6.57 12.89 -5.79
CA ILE A 35 -6.21 14.30 -5.93
C ILE A 35 -7.28 15.22 -5.32
N GLY A 36 -6.89 16.02 -4.33
CA GLY A 36 -7.81 16.80 -3.50
C GLY A 36 -8.98 15.97 -3.00
N ASP A 37 -10.20 16.39 -3.30
CA ASP A 37 -11.43 15.68 -2.93
C ASP A 37 -11.91 14.67 -4.01
N HIS A 38 -11.05 14.34 -4.98
CA HIS A 38 -11.37 13.53 -6.14
C HIS A 38 -10.41 12.35 -6.33
N ALA A 39 -10.81 11.41 -7.18
CA ALA A 39 -9.97 10.41 -7.80
C ALA A 39 -9.99 10.58 -9.33
N ILE A 40 -8.82 10.53 -9.95
CA ILE A 40 -8.67 10.41 -11.40
C ILE A 40 -8.81 8.94 -11.77
N ASP A 41 -9.87 8.59 -12.49
CA ASP A 41 -10.09 7.28 -13.09
C ASP A 41 -9.06 7.04 -14.21
N LEU A 42 -8.05 6.22 -13.94
CA LEU A 42 -6.96 5.99 -14.90
C LEU A 42 -7.42 5.18 -16.12
N ALA A 43 -8.48 4.38 -16.01
CA ALA A 43 -9.03 3.64 -17.14
C ALA A 43 -9.74 4.58 -18.12
N LYS A 44 -10.39 5.64 -17.63
CA LYS A 44 -10.97 6.70 -18.49
C LYS A 44 -9.91 7.67 -18.99
N TYR A 45 -9.02 8.11 -18.11
CA TYR A 45 -7.94 9.04 -18.43
C TYR A 45 -7.03 8.48 -19.54
N SER A 46 -6.76 7.18 -19.53
CA SER A 46 -5.95 6.53 -20.54
C SER A 46 -6.59 6.46 -21.93
N LYS A 47 -7.92 6.36 -22.03
CA LYS A 47 -8.66 6.34 -23.29
C LYS A 47 -8.78 7.71 -23.95
N ASN A 48 -8.75 8.78 -23.17
CA ASN A 48 -8.94 10.16 -23.65
C ASN A 48 -7.68 10.78 -24.29
N GLY A 49 -6.68 9.98 -24.69
CA GLY A 49 -5.59 10.44 -25.56
C GLY A 49 -4.37 11.04 -24.85
N SER A 50 -4.47 11.46 -23.59
CA SER A 50 -3.37 12.16 -22.91
C SER A 50 -2.15 11.28 -22.62
N LEU A 51 -2.30 9.97 -22.42
CA LEU A 51 -1.15 9.10 -22.13
C LEU A 51 -0.30 8.76 -23.37
N PHE A 52 -0.73 9.11 -24.58
CA PHE A 52 -0.11 8.65 -25.83
C PHE A 52 1.12 9.45 -26.28
N GLU A 53 1.39 10.63 -25.69
CA GLU A 53 2.57 11.45 -26.07
C GLU A 53 3.87 11.02 -25.38
N VAL A 54 3.83 10.02 -24.50
CA VAL A 54 5.03 9.48 -23.86
C VAL A 54 5.64 8.42 -24.78
N GLU A 55 6.81 8.66 -25.36
CA GLU A 55 7.50 7.63 -26.18
C GLU A 55 8.02 6.48 -25.30
N SER A 56 7.16 5.51 -24.98
CA SER A 56 7.59 4.25 -24.39
C SER A 56 6.78 3.08 -24.94
N SER A 57 7.47 2.02 -25.32
CA SER A 57 6.88 0.74 -25.76
C SER A 57 5.94 0.10 -24.71
N HIS A 58 5.92 0.62 -23.48
CA HIS A 58 5.14 0.11 -22.36
C HIS A 58 3.80 0.83 -22.16
N ASN A 59 3.49 1.88 -22.93
CA ASN A 59 2.25 2.64 -22.74
C ASN A 59 1.01 1.79 -22.95
N PHE A 60 1.00 0.95 -23.98
CA PHE A 60 -0.12 0.06 -24.26
C PHE A 60 -0.41 -0.87 -23.07
N ILE A 61 0.66 -1.40 -22.44
CA ILE A 61 0.54 -2.25 -21.24
C ILE A 61 -0.01 -1.43 -20.07
N ALA A 62 0.45 -0.19 -19.87
CA ALA A 62 -0.09 0.68 -18.82
C ALA A 62 -1.59 0.96 -19.00
N GLN A 63 -2.05 1.21 -20.23
CA GLN A 63 -3.47 1.46 -20.53
C GLN A 63 -4.34 0.24 -20.19
N GLN A 64 -3.89 -0.96 -20.58
CA GLN A 64 -4.56 -2.20 -20.24
C GLN A 64 -4.57 -2.43 -18.73
N ALA A 65 -3.42 -2.20 -18.07
CA ALA A 65 -3.28 -2.34 -16.63
C ALA A 65 -4.24 -1.46 -15.84
N PHE A 66 -4.56 -0.25 -16.30
CA PHE A 66 -5.46 0.65 -15.57
C PHE A 66 -6.91 0.16 -15.48
N SER A 67 -7.32 -0.76 -16.36
CA SER A 67 -8.64 -1.39 -16.30
C SER A 67 -8.68 -2.65 -15.42
N GLU A 68 -7.54 -3.04 -14.83
CA GLU A 68 -7.45 -4.20 -13.93
C GLU A 68 -7.96 -3.88 -12.52
N PRO A 69 -8.44 -4.90 -11.78
CA PRO A 69 -8.93 -4.73 -10.41
C PRO A 69 -7.80 -4.66 -9.37
N ALA A 70 -6.55 -4.53 -9.80
CA ALA A 70 -5.37 -4.44 -8.93
C ALA A 70 -4.21 -3.75 -9.67
N LEU A 71 -3.31 -3.09 -8.92
CA LEU A 71 -2.17 -2.36 -9.48
C LEU A 71 -1.01 -3.27 -9.91
N ASN A 72 -1.11 -4.60 -9.77
CA ASN A 72 -0.01 -5.54 -10.02
C ASN A 72 0.67 -5.35 -11.39
N THR A 73 -0.10 -5.30 -12.48
CA THR A 73 0.47 -5.14 -13.82
C THR A 73 1.14 -3.79 -14.00
N PHE A 74 0.54 -2.71 -13.50
CA PHE A 74 1.15 -1.38 -13.54
C PHE A 74 2.41 -1.29 -12.66
N ALA A 75 2.37 -1.87 -11.46
CA ALA A 75 3.49 -1.89 -10.52
C ALA A 75 4.71 -2.67 -11.08
N ALA A 76 4.45 -3.73 -11.84
CA ALA A 76 5.48 -4.55 -12.47
C ALA A 76 6.23 -3.82 -13.60
N LEU A 77 5.65 -2.75 -14.16
CA LEU A 77 6.31 -1.95 -15.19
C LEU A 77 7.63 -1.34 -14.67
N PRO A 78 8.60 -1.11 -15.58
CA PRO A 78 9.84 -0.43 -15.24
C PRO A 78 9.58 0.90 -14.53
N TRP A 79 10.49 1.28 -13.63
CA TRP A 79 10.41 2.55 -12.90
C TRP A 79 10.23 3.74 -13.84
N SER A 80 10.91 3.76 -15.00
CA SER A 80 10.79 4.81 -16.00
C SER A 80 9.36 4.97 -16.53
N ALA A 81 8.65 3.87 -16.81
CA ALA A 81 7.27 3.90 -17.27
C ALA A 81 6.32 4.44 -16.18
N ARG A 82 6.46 3.94 -14.94
CA ARG A 82 5.64 4.44 -13.81
C ARG A 82 5.89 5.92 -13.52
N ARG A 83 7.15 6.35 -13.61
CA ARG A 83 7.55 7.75 -13.47
C ARG A 83 6.94 8.62 -14.58
N ALA A 84 7.01 8.18 -15.83
CA ALA A 84 6.46 8.93 -16.96
C ALA A 84 4.94 9.12 -16.86
N VAL A 85 4.20 8.10 -16.40
CA VAL A 85 2.76 8.23 -16.10
C VAL A 85 2.53 9.30 -15.03
N ARG A 86 3.29 9.26 -13.92
CA ARG A 86 3.17 10.26 -12.86
C ARG A 86 3.45 11.68 -13.37
N GLU A 87 4.55 11.86 -14.10
CA GLU A 87 4.94 13.17 -14.64
C GLU A 87 3.88 13.69 -15.62
N ARG A 88 3.28 12.81 -16.42
CA ARG A 88 2.17 13.18 -17.31
C ARG A 88 0.93 13.64 -16.54
N ILE A 89 0.51 12.89 -15.52
CA ILE A 89 -0.63 13.27 -14.66
C ILE A 89 -0.35 14.63 -14.00
N GLN A 90 0.85 14.85 -13.47
CA GLN A 90 1.25 16.13 -12.88
C GLN A 90 1.20 17.28 -13.88
N LYS A 91 1.68 17.07 -15.10
CA LYS A 91 1.62 18.09 -16.16
C LYS A 91 0.18 18.43 -16.50
N ASP A 92 -0.66 17.43 -16.75
CA ASP A 92 -2.06 17.66 -17.11
C ASP A 92 -2.85 18.32 -15.97
N LEU A 93 -2.54 18.01 -14.70
CA LEU A 93 -3.14 18.68 -13.55
C LEU A 93 -2.74 20.17 -13.47
N LYS A 94 -1.46 20.49 -13.73
CA LYS A 94 -0.96 21.89 -13.72
C LYS A 94 -1.53 22.71 -14.88
N ASP A 95 -1.73 22.07 -16.03
CA ASP A 95 -2.25 22.70 -17.24
C ASP A 95 -3.80 22.71 -17.29
N ASP A 96 -4.49 22.22 -16.26
CA ASP A 96 -5.96 22.01 -16.22
C ASP A 96 -6.50 21.19 -17.42
N LYS A 97 -5.75 20.15 -17.81
CA LYS A 97 -6.02 19.25 -18.94
C LYS A 97 -6.62 17.90 -18.54
N VAL A 98 -6.90 17.67 -17.26
CA VAL A 98 -7.56 16.44 -16.82
C VAL A 98 -9.06 16.55 -17.16
N PRO A 99 -9.63 15.69 -18.02
CA PRO A 99 -11.03 15.78 -18.37
C PRO A 99 -11.93 15.58 -17.16
N ALA A 100 -12.98 16.41 -17.02
CA ALA A 100 -13.94 16.30 -15.93
C ALA A 100 -14.61 14.91 -15.86
N SER A 101 -14.77 14.22 -16.99
CA SER A 101 -15.31 12.85 -17.06
C SER A 101 -14.41 11.78 -16.42
N CYS A 102 -13.14 12.08 -16.18
CA CYS A 102 -12.20 11.22 -15.47
C CYS A 102 -12.21 11.47 -13.95
N LEU A 103 -12.80 12.57 -13.48
CA LEU A 103 -12.82 12.92 -12.06
C LEU A 103 -14.04 12.30 -11.37
N VAL A 104 -13.80 11.66 -10.24
CA VAL A 104 -14.83 11.08 -9.37
C VAL A 104 -14.65 11.65 -7.98
N GLU A 105 -15.68 12.22 -7.37
CA GLU A 105 -15.60 12.70 -5.98
C GLU A 105 -15.34 11.53 -5.02
N LEU A 106 -14.40 11.68 -4.08
CA LEU A 106 -13.98 10.60 -3.17
C LEU A 106 -15.12 10.08 -2.29
N LYS A 107 -16.11 10.92 -1.95
CA LYS A 107 -17.29 10.48 -1.19
C LYS A 107 -18.16 9.44 -1.93
N ASN A 108 -18.02 9.34 -3.25
CA ASN A 108 -18.75 8.40 -4.10
C ASN A 108 -17.91 7.14 -4.44
N VAL A 109 -16.69 7.06 -3.93
CA VAL A 109 -15.73 5.98 -4.19
C VAL A 109 -15.85 4.91 -3.12
N THR A 110 -15.87 3.65 -3.56
CA THR A 110 -15.52 2.50 -2.73
C THR A 110 -14.07 2.11 -3.02
N SER A 111 -13.21 2.21 -2.00
CA SER A 111 -11.81 1.79 -2.10
C SER A 111 -11.66 0.28 -1.91
N HIS A 112 -10.77 -0.33 -2.70
CA HIS A 112 -10.42 -1.74 -2.63
C HIS A 112 -8.95 -1.92 -2.24
N LEU A 113 -8.53 -3.16 -1.99
CA LEU A 113 -7.11 -3.45 -1.83
C LEU A 113 -6.35 -3.03 -3.10
N PRO A 114 -5.23 -2.31 -2.97
CA PRO A 114 -4.52 -1.76 -4.13
C PRO A 114 -3.82 -2.83 -4.96
N MET A 115 -3.47 -3.97 -4.35
CA MET A 115 -2.77 -5.08 -5.01
C MET A 115 -3.39 -6.42 -4.65
N LYS A 116 -3.33 -7.37 -5.59
CA LYS A 116 -3.50 -8.79 -5.30
C LYS A 116 -2.22 -9.28 -4.63
N MET A 117 -2.33 -9.57 -3.34
CA MET A 117 -1.22 -10.03 -2.51
C MET A 117 -1.20 -11.55 -2.44
N GLY A 118 -0.06 -12.16 -2.77
CA GLY A 118 0.17 -13.61 -2.58
C GLY A 118 0.80 -13.96 -1.24
N GLY A 119 1.41 -12.98 -0.57
CA GLY A 119 2.04 -13.11 0.73
C GLY A 119 2.02 -11.77 1.46
N PHE A 120 2.13 -11.86 2.79
CA PHE A 120 2.27 -10.73 3.70
C PHE A 120 3.32 -11.13 4.72
N SER A 121 4.35 -10.32 4.88
CA SER A 121 5.42 -10.53 5.85
C SER A 121 5.44 -9.34 6.78
N ASP A 122 5.51 -9.61 8.08
CA ASP A 122 5.60 -8.59 9.10
C ASP A 122 6.96 -8.64 9.79
N PHE A 123 7.57 -7.48 9.95
CA PHE A 123 8.94 -7.27 10.40
C PHE A 123 8.96 -6.67 11.78
N TYR A 124 9.82 -7.24 12.64
CA TYR A 124 10.02 -6.77 14.00
C TYR A 124 11.28 -5.93 14.12
N THR A 125 11.26 -4.72 13.55
CA THR A 125 12.47 -3.90 13.31
C THR A 125 12.50 -2.55 14.06
N SER A 126 11.55 -2.27 14.96
CA SER A 126 11.65 -1.12 15.87
C SER A 126 12.38 -1.52 17.15
N LEU A 127 13.50 -0.84 17.45
CA LEU A 127 14.30 -1.12 18.64
C LEU A 127 13.52 -0.78 19.91
N GLU A 128 12.87 0.37 19.93
CA GLU A 128 12.08 0.87 21.06
C GLU A 128 10.91 -0.08 21.35
N HIS A 129 10.19 -0.50 20.30
CA HIS A 129 9.14 -1.51 20.44
C HIS A 129 9.72 -2.82 21.00
N CYS A 130 10.86 -3.27 20.48
CA CYS A 130 11.53 -4.47 20.96
C CYS A 130 11.92 -4.40 22.44
N LEU A 131 12.49 -3.28 22.89
CA LEU A 131 12.85 -3.03 24.28
C LEU A 131 11.62 -3.09 25.18
N ASN A 132 10.55 -2.39 24.81
CA ASN A 132 9.31 -2.34 25.59
C ASN A 132 8.65 -3.72 25.71
N CYS A 133 8.60 -4.46 24.61
CA CYS A 133 8.08 -5.83 24.60
C CYS A 133 8.98 -6.80 25.39
N SER A 134 10.30 -6.64 25.34
CA SER A 134 11.25 -7.50 26.06
C SER A 134 11.14 -7.36 27.58
N GLY A 135 10.73 -6.19 28.08
CA GLY A 135 10.55 -5.98 29.51
C GLY A 135 9.37 -6.75 30.10
N GLU A 136 8.32 -6.96 29.30
CA GLU A 136 7.11 -7.67 29.69
C GLU A 136 7.13 -9.17 29.30
N MET A 137 7.92 -9.55 28.29
CA MET A 137 7.91 -10.91 27.70
C MET A 137 9.23 -11.68 27.82
N SER A 138 10.36 -11.03 28.13
CA SER A 138 11.66 -11.69 28.25
C SER A 138 12.41 -11.27 29.52
N ALA A 139 13.61 -11.80 29.73
CA ALA A 139 14.48 -11.45 30.85
C ALA A 139 15.11 -10.04 30.72
N ASN A 140 14.33 -9.02 30.33
CA ASN A 140 14.79 -7.64 30.09
C ASN A 140 15.98 -7.55 29.13
N SER A 141 16.06 -8.43 28.13
CA SER A 141 17.16 -8.45 27.16
C SER A 141 16.68 -8.75 25.76
N ILE A 142 17.30 -8.08 24.78
CA ILE A 142 17.08 -8.30 23.36
C ILE A 142 17.96 -9.46 22.90
N ALA A 143 17.35 -10.42 22.21
CA ALA A 143 18.07 -11.54 21.63
C ALA A 143 19.09 -11.05 20.59
N LYS A 144 20.31 -11.60 20.64
CA LYS A 144 21.45 -11.13 19.83
C LYS A 144 21.12 -11.08 18.33
N ASN A 145 20.35 -12.04 17.81
CA ASN A 145 19.98 -12.14 16.39
C ASN A 145 19.23 -10.91 15.86
N TRP A 146 18.50 -10.18 16.71
CA TRP A 146 17.77 -8.97 16.32
C TRP A 146 18.69 -7.92 15.66
N TYR A 147 19.93 -7.80 16.15
CA TYR A 147 20.94 -6.86 15.62
C TYR A 147 21.61 -7.33 14.33
N TYR A 148 21.47 -8.59 13.93
CA TYR A 148 22.16 -9.17 12.77
C TYR A 148 21.23 -9.51 11.62
N ALA A 149 19.93 -9.67 11.87
CA ALA A 149 18.94 -9.96 10.85
C ALA A 149 17.61 -9.28 11.18
N PRO A 150 16.94 -8.69 10.18
CA PRO A 150 15.59 -8.15 10.39
C PRO A 150 14.65 -9.33 10.63
N SER A 151 14.24 -9.48 11.89
CA SER A 151 13.33 -10.56 12.29
C SER A 151 12.00 -10.37 11.57
N VAL A 152 11.49 -11.45 10.98
CA VAL A 152 10.33 -11.42 10.10
C VAL A 152 9.58 -12.73 10.20
N TYR A 153 8.26 -12.68 10.04
CA TYR A 153 7.42 -13.86 9.97
C TYR A 153 6.38 -13.74 8.86
N ASN A 154 5.85 -14.89 8.41
CA ASN A 154 4.79 -14.94 7.42
C ASN A 154 3.44 -14.69 8.10
N SER A 155 2.77 -13.64 7.66
CA SER A 155 1.47 -13.21 8.16
C SER A 155 0.34 -13.66 7.24
N ARG A 156 -0.91 -13.46 7.68
CA ARG A 156 -2.09 -13.96 6.98
C ARG A 156 -2.63 -12.94 5.98
N VAL A 157 -2.31 -13.13 4.71
CA VAL A 157 -2.77 -12.24 3.62
C VAL A 157 -4.30 -12.18 3.47
N SER A 158 -5.02 -13.28 3.77
CA SER A 158 -6.47 -13.36 3.58
C SER A 158 -7.27 -12.46 4.53
N SER A 159 -6.64 -11.93 5.58
CA SER A 159 -7.25 -11.03 6.57
C SER A 159 -6.74 -9.59 6.48
N VAL A 160 -5.98 -9.25 5.42
CA VAL A 160 -5.65 -7.85 5.12
C VAL A 160 -6.87 -7.21 4.45
N LEU A 161 -7.41 -6.15 5.06
CA LEU A 161 -8.65 -5.52 4.64
C LEU A 161 -8.43 -4.03 4.34
N PRO A 162 -9.08 -3.44 3.33
CA PRO A 162 -9.00 -2.02 3.06
C PRO A 162 -9.85 -1.24 4.08
N THR A 163 -9.42 -0.06 4.50
CA THR A 163 -10.21 0.84 5.35
C THR A 163 -11.38 1.46 4.57
N PRO A 164 -12.54 1.72 5.21
CA PRO A 164 -12.92 1.34 6.58
C PRO A 164 -13.53 -0.06 6.66
N ARG A 165 -13.24 -0.80 7.74
CA ARG A 165 -13.87 -2.08 8.06
C ARG A 165 -13.98 -2.25 9.57
N ASP A 166 -15.09 -2.84 9.99
CA ASP A 166 -15.23 -3.32 11.36
C ASP A 166 -14.43 -4.62 11.53
N ILE A 167 -13.70 -4.70 12.65
CA ILE A 167 -12.94 -5.90 13.03
C ILE A 167 -13.66 -6.54 14.23
N PRO A 168 -14.34 -7.69 14.04
CA PRO A 168 -15.00 -8.39 15.14
C PRO A 168 -13.97 -8.83 16.18
N ARG A 169 -14.27 -8.65 17.48
CA ARG A 169 -13.40 -9.10 18.57
C ARG A 169 -13.14 -10.62 18.43
N PRO A 170 -11.87 -11.04 18.26
CA PRO A 170 -11.55 -12.46 18.12
C PRO A 170 -11.90 -13.26 19.38
N LYS A 171 -12.21 -14.54 19.19
CA LYS A 171 -12.34 -15.53 20.27
C LYS A 171 -11.24 -16.56 20.13
N ASN A 172 -10.59 -16.91 21.24
CA ASN A 172 -9.57 -17.95 21.24
C ASN A 172 -9.49 -18.63 22.63
N VAL A 173 -8.62 -19.62 22.74
CA VAL A 173 -8.21 -20.24 23.99
C VAL A 173 -7.20 -19.33 24.70
N TYR A 174 -7.41 -19.08 25.99
CA TYR A 174 -6.49 -18.32 26.84
C TYR A 174 -6.45 -18.85 28.27
N PHE A 175 -5.37 -18.52 28.98
CA PHE A 175 -5.17 -18.90 30.37
C PHE A 175 -5.54 -17.74 31.29
N SER A 176 -6.53 -17.92 32.17
CA SER A 176 -7.03 -16.83 33.03
C SER A 176 -6.24 -16.64 34.32
N ALA A 177 -5.42 -17.61 34.72
CA ALA A 177 -4.70 -17.62 35.99
C ALA A 177 -3.27 -18.18 35.84
N GLY A 178 -2.54 -17.75 34.79
CA GLY A 178 -1.18 -18.22 34.50
C GLY A 178 -1.13 -19.46 33.61
N ILE A 179 0.05 -19.78 33.07
CA ILE A 179 0.24 -20.81 32.03
C ILE A 179 -0.14 -22.23 32.48
N ASP A 180 -0.10 -22.51 33.79
CA ASP A 180 -0.44 -23.81 34.37
C ASP A 180 -1.95 -23.96 34.69
N SER A 181 -2.74 -22.91 34.46
CA SER A 181 -4.19 -22.96 34.71
C SER A 181 -4.96 -23.69 33.61
N GLU A 182 -6.18 -24.13 33.91
CA GLU A 182 -7.06 -24.71 32.89
C GLU A 182 -7.39 -23.67 31.80
N PRO A 183 -7.19 -24.01 30.51
CA PRO A 183 -7.46 -23.10 29.40
C PRO A 183 -8.97 -22.82 29.27
N LYS A 184 -9.31 -21.59 28.88
CA LYS A 184 -10.69 -21.16 28.64
C LYS A 184 -10.86 -20.67 27.21
N TYR A 185 -11.96 -21.05 26.57
CA TYR A 185 -12.36 -20.48 25.28
C TYR A 185 -13.26 -19.27 25.47
N GLY A 186 -12.99 -18.17 24.78
CA GLY A 186 -13.86 -16.98 24.79
C GLY A 186 -13.25 -15.78 24.07
N PRO A 187 -13.91 -14.61 24.12
CA PRO A 187 -13.39 -13.38 23.53
C PRO A 187 -12.04 -12.98 24.14
N THR A 188 -11.14 -12.44 23.30
CA THR A 188 -9.87 -11.89 23.81
C THR A 188 -10.12 -10.76 24.82
N ARG A 189 -9.38 -10.80 25.92
CA ARG A 189 -9.40 -9.79 27.00
C ARG A 189 -8.34 -8.72 26.83
N LYS A 190 -7.35 -8.95 25.97
CA LYS A 190 -6.24 -8.05 25.65
C LYS A 190 -6.20 -7.88 24.13
N MET A 191 -7.13 -7.08 23.60
CA MET A 191 -7.12 -6.69 22.20
C MET A 191 -6.30 -5.41 22.10
N ASP A 192 -5.36 -5.38 21.16
CA ASP A 192 -4.43 -4.28 20.96
C ASP A 192 -4.36 -3.90 19.47
N PHE A 193 -3.62 -2.85 19.16
CA PHE A 193 -3.26 -2.46 17.80
C PHE A 193 -1.75 -2.26 17.68
N GLU A 194 -1.24 -2.47 16.49
CA GLU A 194 0.15 -2.17 16.14
C GLU A 194 0.16 -1.10 15.04
N LEU A 195 0.94 -0.03 15.27
CA LEU A 195 1.13 1.01 14.27
C LEU A 195 2.31 0.63 13.39
N GLU A 196 2.03 0.40 12.11
CA GLU A 196 3.03 -0.06 11.15
C GLU A 196 2.98 0.73 9.84
N MET A 197 4.04 0.57 9.05
CA MET A 197 4.09 1.00 7.66
C MET A 197 4.42 -0.19 6.76
N GLY A 198 3.56 -0.47 5.80
CA GLY A 198 3.79 -1.49 4.78
C GLY A 198 4.31 -0.90 3.47
N PHE A 199 5.05 -1.71 2.72
CA PHE A 199 5.38 -1.42 1.32
C PHE A 199 5.00 -2.59 0.43
N PHE A 200 4.63 -2.30 -0.81
CA PHE A 200 4.33 -3.31 -1.80
C PHE A 200 5.57 -3.66 -2.63
N VAL A 201 5.80 -4.95 -2.81
CA VAL A 201 6.84 -5.45 -3.73
C VAL A 201 6.27 -5.44 -5.15
N SER A 202 6.88 -4.65 -6.03
CA SER A 202 6.33 -4.37 -7.35
C SER A 202 6.69 -5.40 -8.41
N GLN A 203 7.85 -6.06 -8.29
CA GLN A 203 8.30 -7.11 -9.22
C GLN A 203 8.40 -8.45 -8.51
N PRO A 204 7.89 -9.54 -9.10
CA PRO A 204 8.05 -10.86 -8.55
C PRO A 204 9.52 -11.28 -8.57
N VAL A 205 9.95 -12.02 -7.56
CA VAL A 205 11.25 -12.68 -7.53
C VAL A 205 11.05 -14.12 -8.02
N PRO A 206 11.71 -14.55 -9.11
CA PRO A 206 11.60 -15.94 -9.56
C PRO A 206 12.03 -16.92 -8.47
N TYR A 207 11.41 -18.09 -8.43
CA TYR A 207 11.76 -19.14 -7.49
C TYR A 207 13.27 -19.46 -7.56
N GLY A 208 13.90 -19.60 -6.39
CA GLY A 208 15.32 -19.87 -6.27
C GLY A 208 16.24 -18.67 -6.54
N GLN A 209 15.69 -17.49 -6.83
CA GLN A 209 16.48 -16.26 -6.99
C GLN A 209 16.34 -15.35 -5.77
N ALA A 210 17.39 -14.57 -5.53
CA ALA A 210 17.39 -13.50 -4.53
C ALA A 210 17.22 -12.14 -5.20
N VAL A 211 16.64 -11.18 -4.48
CA VAL A 211 16.69 -9.77 -4.88
C VAL A 211 18.15 -9.33 -4.79
N ARG A 212 18.73 -8.89 -5.91
CA ARG A 212 20.12 -8.39 -5.91
C ARG A 212 20.19 -7.07 -5.13
N ASN A 213 21.23 -6.88 -4.31
CA ASN A 213 21.40 -5.68 -3.47
C ASN A 213 21.34 -4.35 -4.26
N ALA A 214 21.74 -4.33 -5.53
CA ALA A 214 21.63 -3.13 -6.39
C ALA A 214 20.19 -2.72 -6.74
N ALA A 215 19.19 -3.57 -6.47
CA ALA A 215 17.78 -3.27 -6.67
C ALA A 215 17.14 -2.55 -5.46
N PHE A 216 17.79 -2.59 -4.29
CA PHE A 216 17.43 -1.73 -3.16
C PHE A 216 18.14 -0.39 -3.35
N ARG A 217 17.38 0.69 -3.50
CA ARG A 217 17.95 2.03 -3.33
C ARG A 217 18.34 2.18 -1.87
N THR A 218 19.62 2.01 -1.58
CA THR A 218 20.18 2.42 -0.30
C THR A 218 19.99 3.92 -0.19
N ILE A 219 19.18 4.37 0.75
CA ILE A 219 19.29 5.73 1.26
C ILE A 219 20.61 5.73 2.03
N PRO A 220 21.62 6.54 1.66
CA PRO A 220 22.84 6.58 2.42
C PRO A 220 22.50 6.98 3.85
N LEU A 221 22.77 6.08 4.80
CA LEU A 221 22.69 6.36 6.23
C LEU A 221 23.85 7.30 6.60
N GLN A 222 23.73 8.57 6.24
CA GLN A 222 24.53 9.62 6.88
C GLN A 222 23.90 9.89 8.25
N GLY A 223 24.55 9.45 9.32
CA GLY A 223 24.29 10.00 10.66
C GLY A 223 23.90 9.04 11.80
N LEU A 224 23.87 7.72 11.60
CA LEU A 224 23.60 6.76 12.69
C LEU A 224 24.85 5.95 13.07
N ARG A 225 25.94 6.65 13.39
CA ARG A 225 27.02 6.12 14.21
C ARG A 225 27.20 7.07 15.39
N ASN A 226 26.71 6.66 16.55
CA ASN A 226 27.30 7.04 17.82
C ASN A 226 28.07 5.82 18.31
#